data_AF-A0A1F8DPY7-F1
#
_entry.id   AF-A0A1F8DPY7-F1
#
_cell.length_a   1.000
_cell.length_b   1.000
_cell.length_c   1.000
_cell.angle_alpha   90.00
_cell.angle_beta   90.00
_cell.angle_gamma   90.00
#
_symmetry.space_group_name_H-M   'P 1'
#
loop_
_entity.id
_entity.type
_entity.pdbx_description
1 polymer ?
#
loop_
_entity_poly.entity_id
_entity_poly.type
_entity_poly.pdbx_seq_one_letter_code
_entity_poly.pdbx_strand_id
1 'polypeptide(L)'
;MKVIVLHGDNERALNQRLEKFIEAAKARGWQINYLDSPERISEKLSSVSLFGQQPFFVIKRINQWPLSTLKKAKNVLEKGEGTAVFYHNDFLGKTILGSLPKGVRLEEFKLPRLIFDFLDSFCPGNADKSLTLFHQILKKEPPEFVFALLARHVRDLYWAKTGSPLPLPPWRAQKLKNQAGKFTKGLLEEIIKSLAETDIKVKTSQAEVASSLDLLTVTLLK
;
A
#
# COMPACT_ATOMS: atom_id res chain seq x y z
N MET A 1 -11.69 9.06 22.66
CA MET A 1 -10.65 9.57 21.73
C MET A 1 -11.25 9.71 20.34
N LYS A 2 -10.74 10.62 19.51
CA LYS A 2 -11.09 10.63 18.08
C LYS A 2 -10.33 9.53 17.36
N VAL A 3 -11.03 8.64 16.68
CA VAL A 3 -10.41 7.52 15.95
C VAL A 3 -10.58 7.71 14.45
N ILE A 4 -9.46 7.62 13.73
CA ILE A 4 -9.37 7.71 12.28
C ILE A 4 -8.76 6.41 11.77
N VAL A 5 -9.31 5.85 10.69
CA VAL A 5 -8.78 4.65 10.05
C VAL A 5 -8.48 4.96 8.60
N LEU A 6 -7.22 4.78 8.22
CA LEU A 6 -6.71 4.91 6.87
C LEU A 6 -6.36 3.52 6.35
N HIS A 7 -7.05 3.09 5.29
CA HIS A 7 -6.80 1.79 4.68
C HIS A 7 -7.05 1.79 3.18
N GLY A 8 -6.39 0.88 2.46
CA GLY A 8 -6.50 0.77 1.00
C GLY A 8 -5.22 0.29 0.35
N ASP A 9 -5.26 0.23 -0.97
CA ASP A 9 -4.18 -0.28 -1.83
C ASP A 9 -3.33 0.85 -2.45
N ASN A 10 -3.79 2.11 -2.36
CA ASN A 10 -3.01 3.28 -2.78
C ASN A 10 -2.09 3.76 -1.65
N GLU A 11 -0.94 3.09 -1.51
CA GLU A 11 0.09 3.37 -0.50
C GLU A 11 0.58 4.83 -0.52
N ARG A 12 0.71 5.45 -1.70
CA ARG A 12 1.15 6.85 -1.82
C ARG A 12 0.14 7.81 -1.20
N ALA A 13 -1.13 7.68 -1.56
CA ALA A 13 -2.19 8.54 -1.03
C ALA A 13 -2.39 8.33 0.49
N LEU A 14 -2.27 7.08 0.96
CA LEU A 14 -2.30 6.74 2.39
C LEU A 14 -1.18 7.44 3.17
N ASN A 15 0.06 7.34 2.70
CA ASN A 15 1.21 7.97 3.34
C ASN A 15 1.07 9.49 3.38
N GLN A 16 0.73 10.12 2.25
CA GLN A 16 0.49 11.57 2.20
C GLN A 16 -0.61 12.02 3.16
N ARG A 17 -1.66 11.21 3.32
CA ARG A 17 -2.73 11.51 4.26
C ARG A 17 -2.28 11.38 5.72
N LEU A 18 -1.54 10.33 6.04
CA LEU A 18 -0.97 10.12 7.38
C LEU A 18 0.00 11.26 7.75
N GLU A 19 0.88 11.65 6.83
CA GLU A 19 1.83 12.75 7.00
C GLU A 19 1.11 14.05 7.35
N LYS A 20 0.04 14.42 6.63
CA LYS A 20 -0.78 15.60 6.96
C LYS A 20 -1.33 15.58 8.39
N PHE A 21 -1.74 14.41 8.89
CA PHE A 21 -2.21 14.31 10.29
C PHE A 21 -1.05 14.44 11.29
N ILE A 22 0.10 13.85 10.98
CA ILE A 22 1.31 13.96 11.81
C ILE A 22 1.79 15.40 11.87
N GLU A 23 1.86 16.11 10.73
CA GLU A 23 2.24 17.52 10.67
C GLU A 23 1.28 18.40 11.46
N ALA A 24 -0.04 18.20 11.31
CA ALA A 24 -1.03 18.92 12.09
C ALA A 24 -0.90 18.66 13.60
N ALA A 25 -0.55 17.43 14.00
CA ALA A 25 -0.29 17.09 15.40
C ALA A 25 0.99 17.77 15.92
N LYS A 26 2.08 17.76 15.14
CA LYS A 26 3.34 18.47 15.46
C LYS A 26 3.11 19.96 15.64
N ALA A 27 2.39 20.60 14.72
CA ALA A 27 2.08 22.03 14.77
C ALA A 27 1.27 22.43 16.02
N ARG A 28 0.49 21.50 16.58
CA ARG A 28 -0.28 21.68 17.83
C ARG A 28 0.49 21.26 19.09
N GLY A 29 1.75 20.85 18.97
CA GLY A 29 2.57 20.40 20.09
C GLY A 29 2.10 19.09 20.73
N TRP A 30 1.41 18.22 19.97
CA TRP A 30 0.91 16.94 20.46
C TRP A 30 2.03 15.91 20.60
N GLN A 31 1.89 15.00 21.58
CA GLN A 31 2.83 13.92 21.79
C GLN A 31 2.54 12.76 20.83
N ILE A 32 3.44 12.52 19.87
CA ILE A 32 3.26 11.50 18.84
C ILE A 32 3.85 10.16 19.31
N ASN A 33 3.01 9.13 19.35
CA ASN A 33 3.36 7.78 19.77
C ASN A 33 3.12 6.79 18.62
N TYR A 34 4.16 6.10 18.18
CA TYR A 34 4.07 5.05 17.15
C TYR A 34 3.92 3.69 17.82
N LEU A 35 2.89 2.95 17.41
CA LEU A 35 2.51 1.67 17.98
C LEU A 35 2.42 0.61 16.87
N ASP A 36 3.49 -0.16 16.74
CA ASP A 36 3.61 -1.20 15.71
C ASP A 36 3.37 -2.62 16.26
N SER A 37 3.35 -2.79 17.58
CA SER A 37 3.16 -4.08 18.26
C SER A 37 1.92 -4.07 19.16
N PRO A 38 1.15 -5.18 19.24
CA PRO A 38 0.00 -5.32 20.12
C PRO A 38 0.35 -5.37 21.63
N GLU A 39 1.63 -5.50 21.98
CA GLU A 39 2.06 -5.64 23.36
C GLU A 39 1.79 -4.39 24.21
N ARG A 40 1.15 -4.61 25.37
CA ARG A 40 0.80 -3.59 26.36
C ARG A 40 0.02 -2.41 25.75
N ILE A 41 -0.78 -2.68 24.72
CA ILE A 41 -1.50 -1.62 23.99
C ILE A 41 -2.40 -0.78 24.89
N SER A 42 -3.08 -1.40 25.85
CA SER A 42 -3.99 -0.71 26.75
C SER A 42 -3.23 0.24 27.69
N GLU A 43 -2.04 -0.14 28.16
CA GLU A 43 -1.17 0.72 28.97
C GLU A 43 -0.64 1.89 28.13
N LYS A 44 -0.17 1.61 26.91
CA LYS A 44 0.37 2.64 26.00
C LYS A 44 -0.70 3.62 25.52
N LEU A 45 -1.94 3.18 25.33
CA LEU A 45 -3.05 4.06 24.96
C LEU A 45 -3.60 4.85 26.16
N SER A 46 -3.42 4.34 27.38
CA SER A 46 -3.83 5.03 28.61
C SER A 46 -2.74 5.91 29.19
N SER A 47 -1.55 5.94 28.58
CA SER A 47 -0.46 6.78 29.08
C SER A 47 -0.86 8.25 28.94
N VAL A 48 -0.91 8.92 30.08
CA VAL A 48 -1.18 10.35 30.15
C VAL A 48 0.16 11.07 29.98
N SER A 49 0.18 12.12 29.17
CA SER A 49 1.37 12.96 29.06
C SER A 49 1.65 13.65 30.39
N LEU A 50 2.85 13.45 30.93
CA LEU A 50 3.31 14.13 32.14
C LEU A 50 3.42 15.65 31.97
N PHE A 51 3.43 16.12 30.72
CA PHE A 51 3.56 17.54 30.36
C PHE A 51 2.24 18.15 29.86
N GLY A 52 1.10 17.47 30.07
CA GLY A 52 -0.22 17.95 29.66
C GLY A 52 -0.45 17.99 28.14
N GLN A 53 0.45 17.40 27.34
CA GLN A 53 0.29 17.33 25.89
C GLN A 53 -0.79 16.33 25.51
N GLN A 54 -1.62 16.67 24.53
CA GLN A 54 -2.59 15.72 24.00
C GLN A 54 -1.88 14.59 23.25
N PRO A 55 -2.26 13.32 23.49
CA PRO A 55 -1.61 12.19 22.83
C PRO A 55 -2.16 11.99 21.40
N PHE A 56 -1.25 11.71 20.48
CA PHE A 56 -1.53 11.33 19.10
C PHE A 56 -0.91 9.97 18.80
N PHE A 57 -1.74 8.95 18.61
CA PHE A 57 -1.29 7.59 18.38
C PHE A 57 -1.33 7.24 16.89
N VAL A 58 -0.23 6.70 16.36
CA VAL A 58 -0.16 6.09 15.03
C VAL A 58 -0.05 4.59 15.22
N ILE A 59 -1.09 3.85 14.85
CA ILE A 59 -1.16 2.40 15.05
C ILE A 59 -1.05 1.72 13.69
N LYS A 60 -0.01 0.93 13.48
CA LYS A 60 0.21 0.20 12.23
C LYS A 60 -0.08 -1.29 12.39
N ARG A 61 -0.26 -1.98 11.26
CA ARG A 61 -0.32 -3.46 11.17
C ARG A 61 -1.43 -4.10 12.02
N ILE A 62 -2.58 -3.43 12.12
CA ILE A 62 -3.72 -3.91 12.91
C ILE A 62 -4.24 -5.30 12.48
N ASN A 63 -4.03 -5.71 11.22
CA ASN A 63 -4.47 -7.03 10.75
C ASN A 63 -3.70 -8.20 11.41
N GLN A 64 -2.53 -7.94 12.00
CA GLN A 64 -1.70 -8.93 12.68
C GLN A 64 -2.09 -9.06 14.16
N TRP A 65 -3.01 -8.22 14.63
CA TRP A 65 -3.36 -8.15 16.04
C TRP A 65 -4.46 -9.16 16.38
N PRO A 66 -4.37 -9.86 17.53
CA PRO A 66 -5.46 -10.70 18.01
C PRO A 66 -6.74 -9.89 18.23
N LEU A 67 -7.91 -10.46 17.88
CA LEU A 67 -9.21 -9.81 18.09
C LEU A 67 -9.46 -9.46 19.56
N SER A 68 -8.95 -10.27 20.50
CA SER A 68 -9.01 -9.99 21.94
C SER A 68 -8.29 -8.69 22.30
N THR A 69 -7.14 -8.42 21.68
CA THR A 69 -6.38 -7.19 21.84
C THR A 69 -7.11 -5.99 21.27
N LEU A 70 -7.76 -6.14 20.10
CA LEU A 70 -8.56 -5.06 19.50
C LEU A 70 -9.75 -4.68 20.38
N LYS A 71 -10.44 -5.65 20.98
CA LYS A 71 -11.52 -5.39 21.93
C LYS A 71 -11.03 -4.65 23.18
N LYS A 72 -9.85 -5.00 23.70
CA LYS A 72 -9.23 -4.27 24.83
C LYS A 72 -8.87 -2.84 24.43
N ALA A 73 -8.28 -2.64 23.26
CA ALA A 73 -7.94 -1.32 22.73
C ALA A 73 -9.20 -0.45 22.52
N LYS A 74 -10.30 -1.04 22.01
CA LYS A 74 -11.58 -0.35 21.85
C LYS A 74 -12.07 0.30 23.14
N ASN A 75 -12.08 -0.46 24.25
CA ASN A 75 -12.55 0.04 25.54
C ASN A 75 -11.74 1.26 26.04
N VAL A 76 -10.43 1.28 25.76
CA VAL A 76 -9.54 2.40 26.12
C VAL A 76 -9.78 3.59 25.20
N LEU A 77 -9.91 3.35 23.88
CA LEU A 77 -10.13 4.40 22.89
C LEU A 77 -11.49 5.11 23.06
N GLU A 78 -12.52 4.39 23.51
CA GLU A 78 -13.84 4.98 23.79
C GLU A 78 -13.81 5.94 24.98
N LYS A 79 -13.01 5.65 26.01
CA LYS A 79 -12.95 6.43 27.26
C LYS A 79 -11.83 7.47 27.32
N GLY A 80 -10.79 7.32 26.51
CA GLY A 80 -9.60 8.18 26.58
C GLY A 80 -9.74 9.53 25.86
N GLU A 81 -8.78 10.42 26.09
CA GLU A 81 -8.67 11.71 25.41
C GLU A 81 -7.54 11.72 24.38
N GLY A 82 -7.66 12.49 23.29
CA GLY A 82 -6.68 12.54 22.20
C GLY A 82 -7.15 11.90 20.90
N THR A 83 -6.21 11.63 19.99
CA THR A 83 -6.48 11.14 18.63
C THR A 83 -5.67 9.87 18.33
N ALA A 84 -6.32 8.86 17.75
CA ALA A 84 -5.66 7.65 17.25
C ALA A 84 -5.91 7.48 15.74
N VAL A 85 -4.83 7.25 14.99
CA VAL A 85 -4.86 6.96 13.55
C VAL A 85 -4.39 5.54 13.33
N PHE A 86 -5.30 4.69 12.88
CA PHE A 86 -4.98 3.35 12.40
C PHE A 86 -4.57 3.42 10.93
N TYR A 87 -3.43 2.79 10.61
CA TYR A 87 -2.84 2.80 9.28
C TYR A 87 -2.63 1.38 8.77
N HIS A 88 -3.14 1.07 7.58
CA HIS A 88 -2.96 -0.24 6.94
C HIS A 88 -2.81 -0.15 5.42
N ASN A 89 -1.79 -0.82 4.88
CA ASN A 89 -1.49 -0.92 3.43
C ASN A 89 -2.29 -2.03 2.73
N ASP A 90 -3.56 -2.20 3.09
CA ASP A 90 -4.55 -3.01 2.36
C ASP A 90 -5.95 -2.66 2.87
N PHE A 91 -6.99 -3.27 2.33
CA PHE A 91 -8.34 -3.15 2.87
C PHE A 91 -8.50 -3.93 4.19
N LEU A 92 -9.05 -3.26 5.21
CA LEU A 92 -9.42 -3.91 6.45
C LEU A 92 -10.77 -4.63 6.31
N GLY A 93 -10.81 -5.89 6.74
CA GLY A 93 -12.04 -6.69 6.73
C GLY A 93 -13.08 -6.19 7.75
N LYS A 94 -14.36 -6.51 7.49
CA LYS A 94 -15.50 -6.11 8.33
C LYS A 94 -15.33 -6.47 9.81
N THR A 95 -14.70 -7.61 10.11
CA THR A 95 -14.44 -8.09 11.48
C THR A 95 -13.51 -7.15 12.27
N ILE A 96 -12.45 -6.65 11.62
CA ILE A 96 -11.50 -5.72 12.25
C ILE A 96 -12.17 -4.37 12.44
N LEU A 97 -12.86 -3.86 11.41
CA LEU A 97 -13.59 -2.60 11.47
C LEU A 97 -14.68 -2.63 12.56
N GLY A 98 -15.40 -3.74 12.71
CA GLY A 98 -16.41 -3.92 13.77
C GLY A 98 -15.82 -4.04 15.17
N SER A 99 -14.52 -4.33 15.29
CA SER A 99 -13.80 -4.39 16.56
C SER A 99 -13.29 -3.02 17.03
N LEU A 100 -13.45 -1.97 16.22
CA LEU A 100 -13.10 -0.59 16.58
C LEU A 100 -14.25 0.13 17.30
N PRO A 101 -14.00 1.30 17.93
CA PRO A 101 -15.02 2.14 18.55
C PRO A 101 -16.15 2.57 17.59
N LYS A 102 -17.33 2.92 18.13
CA LYS A 102 -18.39 3.56 17.34
C LYS A 102 -18.01 5.01 17.02
N GLY A 103 -18.30 5.49 15.81
CA GLY A 103 -17.99 6.88 15.39
C GLY A 103 -16.61 7.10 14.76
N VAL A 104 -15.97 6.02 14.29
CA VAL A 104 -14.69 6.07 13.57
C VAL A 104 -14.81 6.81 12.25
N ARG A 105 -13.86 7.70 11.96
CA ARG A 105 -13.71 8.30 10.63
C ARG A 105 -12.94 7.32 9.73
N LEU A 106 -13.63 6.70 8.79
CA LEU A 106 -13.06 5.78 7.81
C LEU A 106 -12.67 6.55 6.54
N GLU A 107 -11.42 6.42 6.09
CA GLU A 107 -10.95 6.92 4.80
C GLU A 107 -10.34 5.78 3.99
N GLU A 108 -11.01 5.43 2.88
CA GLU A 108 -10.59 4.39 1.94
C GLU A 108 -9.80 5.00 0.77
N PHE A 109 -8.61 4.46 0.49
CA PHE A 109 -7.75 4.91 -0.59
C PHE A 109 -7.58 3.82 -1.63
N LYS A 110 -8.41 3.88 -2.68
CA LYS A 110 -8.40 2.91 -3.79
C LYS A 110 -7.51 3.37 -4.93
N LEU A 111 -6.74 2.45 -5.50
CA LEU A 111 -6.03 2.69 -6.75
C LEU A 111 -7.05 2.93 -7.89
N PRO A 112 -6.77 3.87 -8.80
CA PRO A 112 -7.59 4.07 -9.98
C PRO A 112 -7.71 2.79 -10.80
N ARG A 113 -8.93 2.51 -11.30
CA ARG A 113 -9.21 1.34 -12.16
C ARG A 113 -8.25 1.24 -13.36
N LEU A 114 -7.91 2.39 -13.94
CA LEU A 114 -7.00 2.49 -15.08
C LEU A 114 -5.62 1.86 -14.80
N ILE A 115 -5.12 1.95 -13.56
CA ILE A 115 -3.86 1.31 -13.16
C ILE A 115 -4.00 -0.22 -13.19
N PHE A 116 -5.12 -0.76 -12.68
CA PHE A 116 -5.36 -2.20 -12.76
C PHE A 116 -5.48 -2.68 -14.20
N ASP A 117 -6.19 -1.92 -15.04
CA ASP A 117 -6.33 -2.24 -16.47
C ASP A 117 -4.96 -2.24 -17.17
N PHE A 118 -4.07 -1.29 -16.83
CA PHE A 118 -2.68 -1.26 -17.31
C PHE A 118 -1.90 -2.50 -16.86
N LEU A 119 -1.89 -2.81 -15.57
CA LEU A 119 -1.17 -3.97 -15.04
C LEU A 119 -1.66 -5.28 -15.66
N ASP A 120 -2.98 -5.44 -15.82
CA ASP A 120 -3.58 -6.61 -16.47
C ASP A 120 -3.23 -6.70 -17.97
N SER A 121 -3.03 -5.56 -18.62
CA SER A 121 -2.66 -5.48 -20.04
C SER A 121 -1.17 -5.77 -20.28
N PHE A 122 -0.34 -5.70 -19.24
CA PHE A 122 1.09 -5.99 -19.33
C PHE A 122 1.29 -7.51 -19.51
N CYS A 123 1.29 -7.97 -20.76
CA CYS A 123 1.56 -9.35 -21.15
C CYS A 123 2.11 -9.43 -22.59
N PRO A 124 2.80 -10.54 -22.96
CA PRO A 124 3.35 -10.71 -24.31
C PRO A 124 2.26 -10.62 -25.38
N GLY A 125 2.58 -10.00 -26.52
CA GLY A 125 1.66 -9.76 -27.63
C GLY A 125 0.61 -8.66 -27.36
N ASN A 126 0.78 -7.85 -26.32
CA ASN A 126 -0.19 -6.80 -25.93
C ASN A 126 0.46 -5.44 -25.62
N ALA A 127 1.65 -5.19 -26.20
CA ALA A 127 2.43 -3.97 -25.99
C ALA A 127 1.64 -2.69 -26.29
N ASP A 128 0.94 -2.62 -27.43
CA ASP A 128 0.23 -1.41 -27.87
C ASP A 128 -0.84 -0.94 -26.86
N LYS A 129 -1.62 -1.90 -26.34
CA LYS A 129 -2.63 -1.61 -25.31
C LYS A 129 -1.98 -1.18 -24.00
N SER A 130 -0.90 -1.86 -23.59
CA SER A 130 -0.14 -1.54 -22.38
C SER A 130 0.41 -0.11 -22.43
N LEU A 131 1.05 0.28 -23.54
CA LEU A 131 1.58 1.63 -23.76
C LEU A 131 0.47 2.68 -23.75
N THR A 132 -0.65 2.41 -24.42
CA THR A 132 -1.80 3.33 -24.47
C THR A 132 -2.32 3.62 -23.06
N LEU A 133 -2.51 2.58 -22.25
CA LEU A 133 -2.98 2.72 -20.87
C LEU A 133 -1.92 3.40 -19.99
N PHE A 134 -0.64 3.07 -20.18
CA PHE A 134 0.47 3.71 -19.46
C PHE A 134 0.47 5.22 -19.66
N HIS A 135 0.46 5.72 -20.90
CA HIS A 135 0.45 7.16 -21.17
C HIS A 135 -0.83 7.86 -20.70
N GLN A 136 -1.98 7.17 -20.63
CA GLN A 136 -3.18 7.73 -20.02
C GLN A 136 -3.00 7.93 -18.50
N ILE A 137 -2.31 7.01 -17.82
CA ILE A 137 -2.00 7.11 -16.39
C ILE A 137 -1.02 8.27 -16.14
N LEU A 138 0.00 8.43 -16.98
CA LEU A 138 1.02 9.48 -16.83
C LEU A 138 0.46 10.91 -16.86
N LYS A 139 -0.76 11.11 -17.38
CA LYS A 139 -1.45 12.40 -17.33
C LYS A 139 -1.87 12.82 -15.91
N LYS A 140 -1.94 11.87 -14.97
CA LYS A 140 -2.48 12.09 -13.61
C LYS A 140 -1.55 11.58 -12.51
N GLU A 141 -0.75 10.57 -12.79
CA GLU A 141 0.13 9.92 -11.82
C GLU A 141 1.58 10.00 -12.29
N PRO A 142 2.54 10.16 -11.36
CA PRO A 142 3.96 10.24 -11.71
C PRO A 142 4.47 8.88 -12.18
N PRO A 143 5.40 8.85 -13.14
CA PRO A 143 5.91 7.61 -13.73
C PRO A 143 6.59 6.70 -12.71
N GLU A 144 7.27 7.25 -11.70
CA GLU A 144 7.93 6.50 -10.61
C GLU A 144 6.94 5.65 -9.82
N PHE A 145 5.74 6.18 -9.60
CA PHE A 145 4.68 5.46 -8.88
C PHE A 145 4.17 4.28 -9.71
N VAL A 146 3.93 4.50 -11.00
CA VAL A 146 3.48 3.44 -11.92
C VAL A 146 4.56 2.37 -12.08
N PHE A 147 5.82 2.78 -12.18
CA PHE A 147 6.98 1.89 -12.23
C PHE A 147 7.07 0.99 -10.99
N ALA A 148 6.93 1.55 -9.79
CA ALA A 148 6.96 0.77 -8.55
C ALA A 148 5.81 -0.25 -8.47
N LEU A 149 4.62 0.13 -8.94
CA LEU A 149 3.47 -0.77 -9.03
C LEU A 149 3.70 -1.90 -10.04
N LEU A 150 4.27 -1.60 -11.20
CA LEU A 150 4.61 -2.58 -12.22
C LEU A 150 5.67 -3.56 -11.72
N ALA A 151 6.76 -3.06 -11.11
CA ALA A 151 7.81 -3.92 -10.57
C ALA A 151 7.28 -4.89 -9.50
N ARG A 152 6.40 -4.40 -8.61
CA ARG A 152 5.69 -5.25 -7.64
C ARG A 152 4.83 -6.29 -8.34
N HIS A 153 4.08 -5.88 -9.36
CA HIS A 153 3.19 -6.76 -10.12
C HIS A 153 3.96 -7.87 -10.87
N VAL A 154 5.06 -7.55 -11.56
CA VAL A 154 5.88 -8.54 -12.28
C VAL A 154 6.52 -9.54 -11.31
N ARG A 155 6.98 -9.08 -10.14
CA ARG A 155 7.44 -10.00 -9.08
C ARG A 155 6.34 -10.96 -8.64
N ASP A 156 5.11 -10.45 -8.43
CA ASP A 156 3.97 -11.28 -8.05
C ASP A 156 3.58 -12.27 -9.17
N LEU A 157 3.70 -11.88 -10.45
CA LEU A 157 3.53 -12.77 -11.61
C LEU A 157 4.59 -13.88 -11.62
N TYR A 158 5.85 -13.54 -11.32
CA TYR A 158 6.94 -14.51 -11.22
C TYR A 158 6.66 -15.54 -10.12
N TRP A 159 6.28 -15.09 -8.92
CA TRP A 159 5.89 -16.00 -7.83
C TRP A 159 4.68 -16.87 -8.18
N ALA A 160 3.69 -16.31 -8.87
CA ALA A 160 2.55 -17.07 -9.37
C ALA A 160 2.98 -18.14 -10.38
N LYS A 161 3.95 -17.83 -11.26
CA LYS A 161 4.50 -18.75 -12.27
C LYS A 161 5.30 -19.89 -11.64
N THR A 162 6.07 -19.60 -10.60
CA THR A 162 6.92 -20.59 -9.91
C THR A 162 6.19 -21.38 -8.82
N GLY A 163 4.90 -21.09 -8.58
CA GLY A 163 4.11 -21.77 -7.55
C GLY A 163 4.47 -21.36 -6.12
N SER A 164 5.15 -20.22 -5.94
CA SER A 164 5.49 -19.70 -4.62
C SER A 164 4.22 -19.22 -3.87
N PRO A 165 4.18 -19.30 -2.53
CA PRO A 165 3.05 -18.79 -1.76
C PRO A 165 2.81 -17.30 -2.02
N LEU A 166 1.59 -16.96 -2.43
CA LEU A 166 1.15 -15.58 -2.59
C LEU A 166 0.33 -15.18 -1.35
N PRO A 167 0.77 -14.21 -0.54
CA PRO A 167 0.01 -13.70 0.60
C PRO A 167 -1.12 -12.76 0.13
N LEU A 168 -1.95 -13.23 -0.80
CA LEU A 168 -3.01 -12.49 -1.47
C LEU A 168 -4.34 -13.24 -1.36
N PRO A 169 -5.49 -12.54 -1.41
CA PRO A 169 -6.80 -13.18 -1.47
C PRO A 169 -6.92 -14.17 -2.65
N PRO A 170 -7.65 -15.29 -2.50
CA PRO A 170 -7.70 -16.35 -3.52
C PRO A 170 -8.06 -15.87 -4.93
N TRP A 171 -9.02 -14.96 -5.05
CA TRP A 171 -9.45 -14.41 -6.34
C TRP A 171 -8.34 -13.63 -7.06
N ARG A 172 -7.52 -12.87 -6.30
CA ARG A 172 -6.40 -12.08 -6.82
C ARG A 172 -5.23 -12.98 -7.19
N ALA A 173 -4.96 -13.99 -6.36
CA ALA A 173 -3.97 -15.02 -6.65
C ALA A 173 -4.33 -15.79 -7.94
N GLN A 174 -5.60 -16.16 -8.13
CA GLN A 174 -6.05 -16.85 -9.35
C GLN A 174 -5.91 -15.96 -10.59
N LYS A 175 -6.25 -14.68 -10.49
CA LYS A 175 -6.07 -13.72 -11.59
C LYS A 175 -4.60 -13.60 -12.00
N LEU A 176 -3.70 -13.48 -11.01
CA LEU A 176 -2.25 -13.45 -11.26
C LEU A 176 -1.74 -14.75 -11.88
N LYS A 177 -2.21 -15.92 -11.42
CA LYS A 177 -1.86 -17.21 -12.04
C LYS A 177 -2.27 -17.28 -13.51
N ASN A 178 -3.49 -16.84 -13.82
CA ASN A 178 -3.98 -16.81 -15.20
C ASN A 178 -3.12 -15.89 -16.09
N GLN A 179 -2.77 -14.71 -15.58
CA GLN A 179 -1.90 -13.77 -16.31
C GLN A 179 -0.47 -14.31 -16.45
N ALA A 180 0.11 -14.84 -15.38
CA ALA A 180 1.44 -15.46 -15.38
C ALA A 180 1.52 -16.65 -16.36
N GLY A 181 0.40 -17.34 -16.61
CA GLY A 181 0.29 -18.37 -17.64
C GLY A 181 0.73 -17.92 -19.03
N LYS A 182 0.57 -16.63 -19.37
CA LYS A 182 0.96 -16.03 -20.65
C LYS A 182 2.46 -15.80 -20.82
N PHE A 183 3.23 -15.89 -19.74
CA PHE A 183 4.67 -15.64 -19.75
C PHE A 183 5.47 -16.95 -19.67
N THR A 184 6.67 -16.97 -20.25
CA THR A 184 7.69 -17.95 -19.87
C THR A 184 8.38 -17.50 -18.58
N LYS A 185 8.99 -18.43 -17.85
CA LYS A 185 9.77 -18.08 -16.64
C LYS A 185 10.94 -17.16 -16.99
N GLY A 186 11.69 -17.49 -18.04
CA GLY A 186 12.84 -16.70 -18.50
C GLY A 186 12.46 -15.28 -18.90
N LEU A 187 11.32 -15.08 -19.55
CA LEU A 187 10.84 -13.73 -19.90
C LEU A 187 10.53 -12.89 -18.65
N LEU A 188 9.91 -13.48 -17.62
CA LEU A 188 9.68 -12.76 -16.36
C LEU A 188 10.99 -12.42 -15.65
N GLU A 189 11.98 -13.32 -15.66
CA GLU A 189 13.31 -13.05 -15.11
C GLU A 189 14.00 -11.90 -15.84
N GLU A 190 13.91 -11.87 -17.18
CA GLU A 190 14.44 -10.80 -18.03
C GLU A 190 13.76 -9.46 -17.75
N ILE A 191 12.42 -9.43 -17.68
CA ILE A 191 11.66 -8.22 -17.32
C ILE A 191 12.07 -7.71 -15.95
N ILE A 192 12.17 -8.60 -14.94
CA ILE A 192 12.59 -8.21 -13.58
C ILE A 192 14.00 -7.61 -13.59
N LYS A 193 14.93 -8.22 -14.33
CA LYS A 193 16.30 -7.72 -14.48
C LYS A 193 16.30 -6.33 -15.13
N SER A 194 15.55 -6.16 -16.22
CA SER A 194 15.44 -4.89 -16.95
C SER A 194 14.83 -3.78 -16.09
N LEU A 195 13.81 -4.11 -15.28
CA LEU A 195 13.23 -3.18 -14.30
C LEU A 195 14.26 -2.80 -13.23
N ALA A 196 15.02 -3.76 -12.68
CA ALA A 196 16.05 -3.47 -11.69
C ALA A 196 17.16 -2.56 -12.24
N GLU A 197 17.62 -2.81 -13.46
CA GLU A 197 18.60 -1.96 -14.15
C GLU A 197 18.05 -0.56 -14.41
N THR A 198 16.78 -0.45 -14.79
CA THR A 198 16.09 0.83 -14.99
C THR A 198 16.03 1.64 -13.69
N ASP A 199 15.69 1.00 -12.56
CA ASP A 199 15.63 1.66 -11.25
C ASP A 199 16.98 2.26 -10.86
N ILE A 200 18.08 1.54 -11.11
CA ILE A 200 19.44 2.02 -10.86
C ILE A 200 19.73 3.24 -11.75
N LYS A 201 19.50 3.14 -13.07
CA LYS A 201 19.77 4.23 -14.02
C LYS A 201 18.98 5.48 -13.72
N VAL A 202 17.71 5.34 -13.35
CA VAL A 202 16.86 6.47 -12.95
C VAL A 202 17.41 7.15 -11.70
N LYS A 203 17.77 6.37 -10.66
CA LYS A 203 18.31 6.91 -9.41
C LYS A 203 19.69 7.57 -9.56
N THR A 204 20.45 7.17 -10.58
CA THR A 204 21.73 7.79 -10.94
C THR A 204 21.60 8.86 -12.01
N SER A 205 20.37 9.31 -12.34
CA SER A 205 20.08 10.35 -13.35
C SER A 205 20.59 10.01 -14.76
N GLN A 206 20.72 8.72 -15.09
CA GLN A 206 21.17 8.22 -16.39
C GLN A 206 20.01 7.89 -17.34
N ALA A 207 18.77 7.86 -16.85
CA ALA A 207 17.58 7.57 -17.64
C ALA A 207 16.33 8.19 -17.02
N GLU A 208 15.28 8.36 -17.83
CA GLU A 208 13.94 8.71 -17.37
C GLU A 208 13.04 7.49 -17.29
N VAL A 209 12.17 7.45 -16.28
CA VAL A 209 11.30 6.29 -16.00
C VAL A 209 10.35 6.00 -17.16
N ALA A 210 9.68 7.03 -17.67
CA ALA A 210 8.66 6.87 -18.72
C ALA A 210 9.27 6.27 -20.00
N SER A 211 10.32 6.90 -20.51
CA SER A 211 11.04 6.45 -21.71
C SER A 211 11.63 5.05 -21.55
N SER A 212 12.12 4.71 -20.36
CA SER A 212 12.65 3.38 -20.07
C SER A 212 11.55 2.31 -20.06
N LEU A 213 10.38 2.63 -19.52
CA LEU A 213 9.23 1.72 -19.53
C LEU A 213 8.64 1.54 -20.92
N ASP A 214 8.60 2.59 -21.75
CA ASP A 214 8.18 2.49 -23.14
C ASP A 214 9.10 1.53 -23.91
N LEU A 215 10.41 1.74 -23.77
CA LEU A 215 11.42 0.89 -24.41
C LEU A 215 11.27 -0.57 -23.96
N LEU A 216 11.22 -0.83 -22.65
CA LEU A 216 11.05 -2.16 -22.08
C LEU A 216 9.77 -2.84 -22.60
N THR A 217 8.65 -2.11 -22.61
CA THR A 217 7.36 -2.65 -23.06
C THR A 217 7.41 -3.03 -24.53
N VAL A 218 8.04 -2.21 -25.37
CA VAL A 218 8.21 -2.50 -26.81
C VAL A 218 9.17 -3.65 -27.06
N THR A 219 10.25 -3.77 -26.31
CA THR A 219 11.29 -4.79 -26.54
C THR A 219 10.89 -6.16 -26.02
N LEU A 220 10.19 -6.22 -24.87
CA LEU A 220 9.92 -7.48 -24.17
C LEU A 220 8.47 -7.99 -24.30
N LEU A 221 7.52 -7.14 -24.71
CA LEU A 221 6.10 -7.54 -24.82
C LEU A 221 5.52 -7.52 -26.24
N LYS A 222 6.31 -7.16 -27.25
CA LYS A 222 5.87 -7.26 -28.65
C LYS A 222 5.68 -8.72 -29.08
#